data_AF-A0A7S4S2A8-F1
#
_entry.id   AF-A0A7S4S2A8-F1
#
_cell.length_a   1.000
_cell.length_b   1.000
_cell.length_c   1.000
_cell.angle_alpha   90.00
_cell.angle_beta   90.00
_cell.angle_gamma   90.00
#
_symmetry.space_group_name_H-M   'P 1'
#
loop_
_entity.id
_entity.type
_entity.pdbx_description
1 polymer ?
#
loop_
_entity_poly.entity_id
_entity_poly.type
_entity_poly.pdbx_seq_one_letter_code
_entity_poly.pdbx_strand_id
1 'polypeptide(L)'
;AKEIPDNVGVLLSRKIMQLPRECQNCMKLLACIGSKCDASTLKFVVAKGKDVGGNVDGKMLEFAVDEGLLKKKGSNYAFVHDQIQQAAYSLIPEQERGCLHRQIGYLILKHVPENQADDLIFTA
;
A
#
# COMPACT_ATOMS: atom_id res chain seq x y z
N ALA A 1 -8.10 -6.62 20.88
CA ALA A 1 -7.20 -7.50 20.10
C ALA A 1 -8.07 -8.30 19.14
N LYS A 2 -7.87 -8.16 17.83
CA LYS A 2 -8.61 -8.96 16.83
C LYS A 2 -7.63 -10.04 16.38
N GLU A 3 -7.69 -11.18 17.05
CA GLU A 3 -6.94 -12.39 16.68
C GLU A 3 -7.40 -12.80 15.27
N ILE A 4 -6.54 -12.55 14.30
CA ILE A 4 -6.67 -13.14 12.97
C ILE A 4 -6.29 -14.61 13.18
N PRO A 5 -7.06 -15.59 12.66
CA PRO A 5 -6.59 -16.97 12.68
C PRO A 5 -5.27 -17.01 11.90
N ASP A 6 -4.18 -17.30 12.62
CA ASP A 6 -2.77 -17.29 12.16
C ASP A 6 -2.56 -17.88 10.76
N ASN A 7 -3.44 -18.81 10.36
CA ASN A 7 -3.32 -19.53 9.11
C ASN A 7 -3.61 -18.68 7.85
N VAL A 8 -4.56 -17.74 7.90
CA VAL A 8 -4.97 -16.99 6.68
C VAL A 8 -3.96 -15.89 6.35
N GLY A 9 -3.48 -15.17 7.38
CA GLY A 9 -2.47 -14.12 7.20
C GLY A 9 -1.13 -14.66 6.71
N VAL A 10 -0.70 -15.83 7.22
CA VAL A 10 0.53 -16.50 6.78
C VAL A 10 0.41 -16.98 5.33
N LEU A 11 -0.74 -17.54 4.94
CA LEU A 11 -0.97 -18.01 3.58
C LEU A 11 -0.97 -16.86 2.56
N LEU A 12 -1.63 -15.74 2.88
CA LEU A 12 -1.62 -14.54 2.04
C LEU A 12 -0.23 -13.90 1.97
N SER A 13 0.50 -13.85 3.09
CA SER A 13 1.89 -13.36 3.12
C SER A 13 2.80 -14.19 2.21
N ARG A 14 2.64 -15.52 2.23
CA ARG A 14 3.36 -16.42 1.31
C ARG A 14 3.00 -16.17 -0.14
N LYS A 15 1.72 -15.97 -0.45
CA LYS A 15 1.26 -15.66 -1.81
C LYS A 15 1.86 -14.34 -2.31
N ILE A 16 1.93 -13.32 -1.45
CA ILE A 16 2.59 -12.05 -1.77
C ILE A 16 4.10 -12.26 -1.97
N MET A 17 4.75 -13.05 -1.12
CA MET A 17 6.19 -13.36 -1.27
C MET A 17 6.55 -14.15 -2.54
N GLN A 18 5.58 -14.79 -3.20
CA GLN A 18 5.77 -15.46 -4.49
C GLN A 18 5.76 -14.49 -5.68
N LEU A 19 5.27 -13.26 -5.49
CA LEU A 19 5.28 -12.23 -6.53
C LEU A 19 6.67 -11.64 -6.74
N PRO A 20 6.93 -10.96 -7.87
CA PRO A 20 8.17 -10.19 -8.06
C PRO A 20 8.41 -9.19 -6.93
N ARG A 21 9.67 -8.95 -6.56
CA ARG A 21 10.04 -8.06 -5.44
C ARG A 21 9.46 -6.65 -5.61
N GLU A 22 9.38 -6.19 -6.85
CA GLU A 22 8.80 -4.92 -7.25
C GLU A 22 7.31 -4.86 -6.91
N CYS A 23 6.56 -5.92 -7.21
CA CYS A 23 5.15 -6.05 -6.87
C CYS A 23 4.94 -6.10 -5.35
N GLN A 24 5.77 -6.87 -4.64
CA GLN A 24 5.74 -6.93 -3.17
C GLN A 24 5.94 -5.54 -2.55
N ASN A 25 6.92 -4.78 -3.03
CA ASN A 25 7.19 -3.43 -2.54
C ASN A 25 6.01 -2.49 -2.82
N CYS A 26 5.39 -2.59 -3.99
CA CYS A 26 4.15 -1.87 -4.31
C CYS A 26 3.01 -2.20 -3.33
N MET A 27 2.81 -3.49 -3.00
CA MET A 27 1.78 -3.92 -2.07
C MET A 27 2.05 -3.43 -0.64
N LYS A 28 3.31 -3.46 -0.19
CA LYS A 28 3.73 -2.91 1.11
C LYS A 28 3.43 -1.42 1.20
N LEU A 29 3.84 -0.65 0.19
CA LEU A 29 3.57 0.78 0.09
C LEU A 29 2.06 1.06 0.11
N LEU A 30 1.28 0.33 -0.69
CA LEU A 30 -0.17 0.45 -0.72
C LEU A 30 -0.79 0.17 0.65
N ALA A 31 -0.32 -0.86 1.35
CA ALA A 31 -0.80 -1.20 2.68
C ALA A 31 -0.50 -0.13 3.73
N CYS A 32 0.62 0.58 3.61
CA CYS A 32 0.95 1.75 4.42
C CYS A 32 0.06 2.98 4.10
N ILE A 33 -0.31 3.18 2.83
CA ILE A 33 -1.19 4.28 2.42
C ILE A 33 -2.62 4.05 2.91
N GLY A 34 -3.15 2.83 2.76
CA GLY A 34 -4.49 2.47 3.21
C GLY A 34 -5.19 1.42 2.34
N SER A 35 -6.50 1.24 2.56
CA SER A 35 -7.29 0.21 1.86
C SER A 35 -7.53 0.52 0.38
N LYS A 36 -7.39 1.78 -0.04
CA LYS A 36 -7.61 2.27 -1.41
C LYS A 36 -6.58 3.36 -1.74
N CYS A 37 -6.04 3.34 -2.95
CA CYS A 37 -5.14 4.38 -3.44
C CYS A 37 -5.31 4.58 -4.95
N ASP A 38 -5.21 5.82 -5.40
CA ASP A 38 -5.14 6.14 -6.83
C ASP A 38 -3.75 5.80 -7.40
N ALA A 39 -3.73 5.32 -8.65
CA ALA A 39 -2.52 4.99 -9.38
C ALA A 39 -1.54 6.18 -9.43
N SER A 40 -2.04 7.41 -9.45
CA SER A 40 -1.26 8.64 -9.52
C SER A 40 -0.47 8.85 -8.23
N THR A 41 -1.13 8.74 -7.07
CA THR A 41 -0.50 8.84 -5.74
C THR A 41 0.51 7.72 -5.54
N LEU A 42 0.16 6.49 -5.92
CA LEU A 42 1.06 5.37 -5.76
C LEU A 42 2.31 5.51 -6.66
N LYS A 43 2.14 5.91 -7.93
CA LYS A 43 3.26 6.23 -8.83
C LYS A 43 4.12 7.35 -8.27
N PHE A 44 3.52 8.38 -7.68
CA PHE A 44 4.25 9.48 -7.06
C PHE A 44 5.09 9.01 -5.87
N VAL A 45 4.49 8.22 -4.97
CA VAL A 45 5.17 7.66 -3.79
C VAL A 45 6.29 6.72 -4.20
N VAL A 46 6.08 5.86 -5.20
CA VAL A 46 7.11 4.98 -5.78
C VAL A 46 8.24 5.79 -6.41
N ALA A 47 7.91 6.77 -7.27
CA ALA A 47 8.91 7.53 -8.02
C ALA A 47 9.79 8.42 -7.11
N LYS A 48 9.24 8.91 -5.99
CA LYS A 48 9.97 9.71 -5.00
C LYS A 48 10.53 8.90 -3.85
N GLY A 49 10.00 7.70 -3.61
CA GLY A 49 10.44 6.73 -2.62
C GLY A 49 11.68 5.95 -3.06
N LYS A 50 12.78 6.65 -3.33
CA LYS A 50 14.05 6.07 -3.81
C LYS A 50 14.61 4.94 -2.91
N ASP A 51 14.20 4.88 -1.64
CA ASP A 51 14.65 3.89 -0.65
C ASP A 51 13.78 2.63 -0.57
N VAL A 52 12.56 2.64 -1.14
CA VAL A 52 11.53 1.64 -0.77
C VAL A 52 11.09 0.77 -1.95
N GLY A 53 11.36 1.18 -3.18
CA GLY A 53 11.02 0.39 -4.35
C GLY A 53 11.80 0.88 -5.54
N GLY A 54 12.80 0.10 -5.99
CA GLY A 54 13.42 0.30 -7.29
C GLY A 54 12.36 0.38 -8.38
N ASN A 55 12.63 1.12 -9.45
CA ASN A 55 11.78 1.46 -10.60
C ASN A 55 10.49 0.62 -10.73
N VAL A 56 9.44 0.94 -9.95
CA VAL A 56 8.21 0.14 -9.95
C VAL A 56 7.28 0.66 -11.02
N ASP A 57 7.24 -0.04 -12.15
CA ASP A 57 6.27 0.23 -13.20
C ASP A 57 4.86 -0.10 -12.71
N GLY A 58 3.88 0.75 -13.04
CA GLY A 58 2.48 0.54 -12.67
C GLY A 58 1.87 -0.78 -13.19
N LYS A 59 2.53 -1.44 -14.16
CA LYS A 59 2.21 -2.79 -14.63
C LYS A 59 2.40 -3.86 -13.54
N MET A 60 3.23 -3.61 -12.53
CA MET A 60 3.48 -4.57 -11.46
C MET A 60 2.24 -4.84 -10.59
N LEU A 61 1.36 -3.85 -10.43
CA LEU A 61 0.08 -4.03 -9.73
C LEU A 61 -0.91 -4.85 -10.55
N GLU A 62 -0.74 -4.93 -11.87
CA GLU A 62 -1.61 -5.75 -12.71
C GLU A 62 -1.42 -7.24 -12.39
N PHE A 63 -0.19 -7.69 -12.07
CA PHE A 63 0.03 -9.05 -11.55
C PHE A 63 -0.73 -9.31 -10.25
N ALA A 64 -0.75 -8.33 -9.33
CA ALA A 64 -1.51 -8.48 -8.09
C ALA A 64 -3.04 -8.43 -8.31
N VAL A 65 -3.50 -7.78 -9.39
CA VAL A 65 -4.91 -7.81 -9.81
C VAL A 65 -5.26 -9.17 -10.41
N ASP A 66 -4.41 -9.71 -11.29
CA ASP A 66 -4.58 -11.03 -11.91
C ASP A 66 -4.55 -12.16 -10.87
N GLU A 67 -3.69 -12.05 -9.85
CA GLU A 67 -3.64 -12.97 -8.71
C GLU A 67 -4.83 -12.84 -7.74
N GLY A 68 -5.76 -11.91 -8.00
CA GLY A 68 -6.92 -11.67 -7.17
C GLY A 68 -6.58 -11.11 -5.78
N LEU A 69 -5.45 -10.42 -5.65
CA LEU A 69 -5.05 -9.75 -4.41
C LEU A 69 -5.52 -8.29 -4.36
N LEU A 70 -5.55 -7.64 -5.52
CA LEU A 70 -6.02 -6.27 -5.72
C LEU A 70 -7.22 -6.22 -6.68
N LYS A 71 -8.04 -5.19 -6.52
CA LYS A 71 -9.09 -4.81 -7.46
C LYS A 71 -8.70 -3.49 -8.10
N LYS A 72 -8.71 -3.43 -9.42
CA LYS A 72 -8.54 -2.18 -10.18
C LYS A 72 -9.93 -1.65 -10.54
N LYS A 73 -10.23 -0.42 -10.11
CA LYS A 73 -11.47 0.31 -10.46
C LYS A 73 -11.09 1.62 -11.14
N GLY A 74 -10.94 1.59 -12.47
CA GLY A 74 -10.43 2.73 -13.24
C GLY A 74 -8.94 2.96 -12.95
N SER A 75 -8.61 4.13 -12.39
CA SER A 75 -7.27 4.49 -11.91
C SER A 75 -7.01 4.08 -10.45
N ASN A 76 -8.02 3.58 -9.73
CA ASN A 76 -7.87 3.22 -8.32
C ASN A 76 -7.53 1.74 -8.13
N TYR A 77 -6.61 1.47 -7.20
CA TYR A 77 -6.29 0.15 -6.70
C TYR A 77 -6.79 0.00 -5.26
N ALA A 78 -7.42 -1.13 -4.97
CA ALA A 78 -7.90 -1.46 -3.63
C ALA A 78 -7.59 -2.92 -3.30
N PHE A 79 -7.31 -3.22 -2.04
CA PHE A 79 -7.19 -4.60 -1.60
C PHE A 79 -8.54 -5.31 -1.70
N VAL A 80 -8.53 -6.57 -2.12
CA VAL A 80 -9.75 -7.38 -2.21
C VAL A 80 -10.33 -7.65 -0.81
N HIS A 81 -9.44 -7.84 0.17
CA HIS A 81 -9.74 -8.10 1.57
C HIS A 81 -8.75 -7.37 2.49
N ASP A 82 -9.21 -6.95 3.67
CA ASP A 82 -8.39 -6.34 4.72
C ASP A 82 -7.25 -7.26 5.18
N GLN A 83 -7.44 -8.59 5.11
CA GLN A 83 -6.41 -9.58 5.44
C GLN A 83 -5.21 -9.53 4.49
N ILE A 84 -5.44 -9.18 3.21
CA ILE A 84 -4.36 -9.05 2.22
C ILE A 84 -3.56 -7.78 2.52
N GLN A 85 -4.26 -6.70 2.88
CA GLN A 85 -3.62 -5.48 3.34
C GLN A 85 -2.76 -5.74 4.60
N GLN A 86 -3.32 -6.45 5.58
CA GLN A 86 -2.60 -6.79 6.81
C GLN A 86 -1.41 -7.71 6.55
N ALA A 87 -1.54 -8.68 5.64
CA ALA A 87 -0.43 -9.53 5.22
C ALA A 87 0.69 -8.69 4.57
N ALA A 88 0.35 -7.84 3.61
CA ALA A 88 1.30 -6.93 2.96
C ALA A 88 1.98 -5.99 3.97
N TYR A 89 1.22 -5.43 4.92
CA TYR A 89 1.74 -4.58 5.99
C TYR A 89 2.67 -5.34 6.95
N SER A 90 2.33 -6.58 7.25
CA SER A 90 3.12 -7.44 8.16
C SER A 90 4.48 -7.80 7.57
N LEU A 91 4.60 -7.83 6.23
CA LEU A 91 5.89 -8.02 5.53
C LEU A 91 6.84 -6.83 5.66
N ILE A 92 6.41 -5.72 6.26
CA ILE A 92 7.26 -4.56 6.56
C ILE A 92 7.84 -4.75 7.96
N PRO A 93 9.18 -4.74 8.11
CA PRO A 93 9.84 -4.80 9.42
C PRO A 93 9.34 -3.67 10.33
N GLU A 94 9.08 -3.96 11.60
CA GLU A 94 8.53 -2.98 12.53
C GLU A 94 9.39 -1.74 12.69
N GLN A 95 10.72 -1.90 12.60
CA GLN A 95 11.66 -0.79 12.66
C GLN A 95 11.55 0.15 11.45
N GLU A 96 11.14 -0.37 10.29
CA GLU A 96 11.01 0.40 9.05
C GLU A 96 9.64 1.05 8.89
N ARG A 97 8.59 0.48 9.52
CA ARG A 97 7.20 0.99 9.43
C ARG A 97 7.10 2.48 9.76
N GLY A 98 7.79 2.93 10.83
CA GLY A 98 7.75 4.34 11.25
C GLY A 98 8.39 5.28 10.22
N CYS A 99 9.52 4.88 9.64
CA CYS A 99 10.20 5.65 8.60
C CYS A 99 9.33 5.72 7.33
N LEU A 100 8.77 4.58 6.93
CA LEU A 100 7.89 4.46 5.77
C LEU A 100 6.63 5.31 5.90
N HIS A 101 5.92 5.23 7.03
CA HIS A 101 4.74 6.06 7.28
C HIS A 101 5.06 7.54 7.21
N ARG A 102 6.19 7.97 7.80
CA ARG A 102 6.64 9.36 7.73
C ARG A 102 6.95 9.79 6.29
N GLN A 103 7.66 8.96 5.54
CA GLN A 103 8.04 9.25 4.16
C GLN A 103 6.82 9.31 3.25
N ILE A 104 5.92 8.32 3.34
CA ILE A 104 4.67 8.27 2.58
C ILE A 104 3.78 9.43 2.95
N GLY A 105 3.58 9.70 4.24
CA GLY A 105 2.79 10.83 4.73
C GLY A 105 3.32 12.17 4.23
N TYR A 106 4.64 12.38 4.26
CA TYR A 106 5.29 13.58 3.71
C TYR A 106 5.12 13.71 2.20
N LEU A 107 5.19 12.60 1.46
CA LEU A 107 4.99 12.59 0.01
C LEU A 107 3.52 12.87 -0.36
N ILE A 108 2.56 12.30 0.37
CA ILE A 108 1.13 12.59 0.19
C ILE A 108 0.84 14.05 0.48
N LEU A 109 1.38 14.60 1.58
CA LEU A 109 1.24 16.03 1.93
C LEU A 109 1.75 16.97 0.83
N LYS A 110 2.79 16.57 0.10
CA LYS A 110 3.29 17.33 -1.05
C LYS A 110 2.46 17.17 -2.33
N HIS A 111 1.63 16.13 -2.41
CA HIS A 111 0.83 15.80 -3.59
C HIS A 111 -0.64 16.24 -3.45
N VAL A 112 -1.17 16.30 -2.24
CA VAL A 112 -2.51 16.82 -1.96
C VAL A 112 -2.46 18.34 -2.09
N PRO A 113 -3.19 18.97 -3.03
CA PRO A 113 -3.35 20.42 -3.03
C PRO A 113 -4.02 20.82 -1.70
N GLU A 114 -3.57 21.93 -1.10
CA GLU A 114 -3.93 22.44 0.23
C GLU A 114 -5.44 22.61 0.54
N ASN A 115 -6.36 22.20 -0.33
CA ASN A 115 -7.78 22.51 -0.28
C ASN A 115 -8.69 21.38 0.23
N GLN A 116 -8.23 20.56 1.17
CA GLN A 116 -9.07 19.57 1.87
C GLN A 116 -8.65 19.34 3.33
N ALA A 117 -7.79 20.20 3.88
CA ALA A 117 -7.35 20.12 5.27
C ALA A 117 -8.40 20.70 6.26
N ASP A 118 -9.35 21.51 5.79
CA ASP A 118 -10.30 22.21 6.66
C ASP A 118 -11.56 21.42 7.04
N ASP A 119 -11.98 20.40 6.28
CA ASP A 119 -13.27 19.71 6.52
C ASP A 119 -13.21 18.59 7.58
N LEU A 120 -12.06 18.35 8.22
CA LEU A 120 -11.89 17.28 9.20
C LEU A 120 -11.45 17.73 10.60
N ILE A 121 -11.32 19.04 10.86
CA ILE A 121 -10.74 19.52 12.12
C ILE A 121 -11.79 20.00 13.15
N PHE A 122 -13.03 20.34 12.77
CA PHE A 122 -14.05 20.73 13.77
C PHE A 122 -15.46 20.26 13.43
N THR A 123 -15.80 19.02 13.80
CA THR A 123 -17.17 18.70 14.20
C THR A 123 -17.14 17.66 15.33
N ALA A 124 -16.97 18.17 16.55
CA ALA A 124 -17.29 17.51 17.81
C ALA A 124 -17.98 18.55 18.70
#